data_AF-A0A2S1FIL7-F1
#
_entry.id   AF-A0A2S1FIL7-F1
#
_cell.length_a   1.000
_cell.length_b   1.000
_cell.length_c   1.000
_cell.angle_alpha   90.00
_cell.angle_beta   90.00
_cell.angle_gamma   90.00
#
_symmetry.space_group_name_H-M   'P 1'
#
loop_
_entity.id
_entity.type
_entity.pdbx_description
1 polymer ?
#
loop_
_entity_poly.entity_id
_entity_poly.type
_entity_poly.pdbx_seq_one_letter_code
_entity_poly.pdbx_strand_id
1 'polypeptide(L)'
;MFGGHGISTGGLTLALVADLGQGETLWLKAGPDIRAVFEAAGCQRFTYQAKGKARSLGFYSAPVEDMESAREMAPWAHLALQAAIAARQPKKAHPMKKKQTSEGK
;
A
#
# COMPACT_ATOMS: atom_id res chain seq x y z
N MET A 1 -15.41 7.24 9.23
CA MET A 1 -15.49 5.78 9.13
C MET A 1 -15.04 5.43 7.73
N PHE A 2 -13.89 4.77 7.56
CA PHE A 2 -13.42 4.38 6.23
C PHE A 2 -14.24 3.16 5.83
N GLY A 3 -15.32 3.35 5.06
CA GLY A 3 -16.22 2.32 4.55
C GLY A 3 -15.55 1.46 3.47
N GLY A 4 -14.34 1.01 3.76
CA GLY A 4 -13.47 0.32 2.83
C GLY A 4 -13.64 -1.19 2.86
N HIS A 5 -13.55 -1.83 1.69
CA HIS A 5 -13.60 -3.28 1.57
C HIS A 5 -12.20 -3.88 1.66
N GLY A 6 -11.94 -4.69 2.69
CA GLY A 6 -10.66 -5.42 2.81
C GLY A 6 -10.68 -6.71 2.00
N ILE A 7 -9.75 -6.87 1.07
CA ILE A 7 -9.54 -8.13 0.33
C ILE A 7 -8.52 -8.96 1.11
N SER A 8 -8.97 -10.15 1.54
CA SER A 8 -8.13 -11.10 2.27
C SER A 8 -8.21 -12.49 1.66
N THR A 9 -7.09 -13.20 1.60
CA THR A 9 -7.01 -14.59 1.14
C THR A 9 -6.29 -15.45 2.17
N GLY A 10 -6.86 -16.59 2.57
CA GLY A 10 -6.23 -17.48 3.56
C GLY A 10 -5.86 -16.81 4.90
N GLY A 11 -6.67 -15.84 5.35
CA GLY A 11 -6.43 -15.04 6.56
C GLY A 11 -5.41 -13.91 6.40
N LEU A 12 -4.98 -13.60 5.17
CA LEU A 12 -4.01 -12.55 4.86
C LEU A 12 -4.66 -11.41 4.10
N THR A 13 -4.63 -10.20 4.67
CA THR A 13 -5.06 -8.99 3.97
C THR A 13 -4.01 -8.57 2.95
N LEU A 14 -4.40 -8.63 1.67
CA LEU A 14 -3.55 -8.29 0.52
C LEU A 14 -3.92 -6.94 -0.08
N ALA A 15 -5.18 -6.54 -0.04
CA ALA A 15 -5.62 -5.24 -0.52
C ALA A 15 -6.76 -4.67 0.33
N LEU A 16 -7.02 -3.39 0.17
CA LEU A 16 -8.20 -2.72 0.72
C LEU A 16 -8.70 -1.70 -0.28
N VAL A 17 -10.00 -1.55 -0.41
CA VAL A 17 -10.63 -0.45 -1.14
C VAL A 17 -10.91 0.63 -0.12
N ALA A 18 -10.56 1.88 -0.38
CA ALA A 18 -10.89 2.99 0.49
C ALA A 18 -11.05 4.28 -0.30
N ASP A 19 -12.03 5.09 0.10
CA ASP A 19 -12.18 6.46 -0.36
C ASP A 19 -11.30 7.40 0.49
N LEU A 20 -10.38 8.09 -0.19
CA LEU A 20 -9.53 9.13 0.39
C LEU A 20 -9.90 10.53 -0.12
N GLY A 21 -11.10 10.71 -0.69
CA GLY A 21 -11.52 11.97 -1.31
C GLY A 21 -11.18 12.07 -2.80
N GLN A 22 -10.75 10.96 -3.41
CA GLN A 22 -10.62 10.79 -4.86
C GLN A 22 -11.58 9.72 -5.40
N GLY A 23 -12.43 9.14 -4.54
CA GLY A 23 -13.29 8.01 -4.86
C GLY A 23 -12.75 6.68 -4.34
N GLU A 24 -13.53 5.62 -4.56
CA GLU A 24 -13.20 4.26 -4.16
C GLU A 24 -11.94 3.76 -4.89
N THR A 25 -10.80 3.83 -4.22
CA THR A 25 -9.53 3.43 -4.80
C THR A 25 -9.10 2.09 -4.22
N LEU A 26 -8.61 1.19 -5.07
CA LEU A 26 -7.99 -0.06 -4.63
C LEU A 26 -6.57 0.22 -4.16
N TRP A 27 -6.27 -0.21 -2.94
CA TRP A 27 -4.99 -0.06 -2.29
C TRP A 27 -4.38 -1.42 -2.00
N LEU A 28 -3.24 -1.71 -2.61
CA LEU A 28 -2.50 -2.95 -2.50
C LEU A 28 -1.47 -2.85 -1.38
N LYS A 29 -1.31 -3.92 -0.60
CA LYS A 29 -0.32 -3.99 0.47
C LYS A 29 1.09 -4.07 -0.13
N ALA A 30 1.93 -3.08 0.15
CA ALA A 30 3.32 -3.10 -0.30
C ALA A 30 4.28 -3.19 0.90
N GLY A 31 5.10 -4.24 0.91
CA GLY A 31 6.23 -4.36 1.83
C GLY A 31 7.38 -3.43 1.47
N PRO A 32 8.40 -3.29 2.36
CA PRO A 32 9.57 -2.44 2.11
C PRO A 32 10.41 -2.87 0.90
N ASP A 33 10.33 -4.15 0.53
CA ASP A 33 11.03 -4.76 -0.60
C ASP A 33 10.37 -4.43 -1.94
N ILE A 34 9.04 -4.53 -1.99
CA ILE A 34 8.27 -4.35 -3.23
C ILE A 34 7.80 -2.91 -3.45
N ARG A 35 7.84 -2.03 -2.44
CA ARG A 35 7.40 -0.63 -2.59
C ARG A 35 8.09 0.12 -3.73
N ALA A 36 9.36 -0.20 -4.00
CA ALA A 36 10.12 0.43 -5.08
C ALA A 36 9.53 0.12 -6.45
N VAL A 37 8.90 -1.06 -6.62
CA VAL A 37 8.20 -1.46 -7.84
C VAL A 37 6.94 -0.61 -8.03
N PHE A 38 6.16 -0.41 -6.96
CA PHE A 38 4.99 0.47 -6.99
C PHE A 38 5.37 1.93 -7.25
N GLU A 39 6.44 2.42 -6.60
CA GLU A 39 6.95 3.78 -6.83
C GLU A 39 7.44 3.97 -8.27
N ALA A 40 8.09 2.95 -8.86
CA ALA A 40 8.55 2.98 -10.24
C ALA A 40 7.41 2.96 -11.27
N ALA A 41 6.29 2.30 -10.95
CA ALA A 41 5.08 2.33 -11.78
C ALA A 41 4.21 3.59 -11.56
N GLY A 42 4.68 4.55 -10.76
CA GLY A 42 3.93 5.78 -10.49
C GLY A 42 2.75 5.60 -9.53
N CYS A 43 2.66 4.47 -8.83
CA CYS A 43 1.59 4.24 -7.86
C CYS A 43 1.73 5.19 -6.67
N GLN A 44 0.60 5.74 -6.22
CA GLN A 44 0.58 6.64 -5.09
C GLN A 44 0.59 5.88 -3.78
N ARG A 45 1.35 6.37 -2.81
CA ARG A 45 1.35 5.81 -1.47
C ARG A 45 0.11 6.26 -0.69
N PHE A 46 -0.55 5.32 -0.03
CA PHE A 46 -1.69 5.57 0.85
C PHE A 46 -1.29 6.57 1.92
N THR A 47 -1.74 7.81 1.75
CA THR A 47 -1.46 8.91 2.65
C THR A 47 -2.80 9.55 2.99
N TYR A 48 -3.14 9.52 4.27
CA TYR A 48 -4.39 10.05 4.77
C TYR A 48 -4.13 11.06 5.88
N GLN A 49 -5.00 12.05 6.01
CA GLN A 49 -4.94 12.98 7.12
C GLN A 49 -5.69 12.40 8.31
N ALA A 50 -5.00 12.17 9.42
CA ALA A 50 -5.60 11.78 10.68
C ALA A 50 -5.24 12.80 11.75
N LYS A 51 -6.26 13.37 12.41
CA LYS A 51 -6.10 14.38 13.48
C LYS A 51 -5.15 15.53 13.09
N GLY A 52 -5.33 16.08 11.88
CA GLY A 52 -4.50 17.19 11.37
C GLY A 52 -3.06 16.81 11.01
N LYS A 53 -2.71 15.53 10.97
CA LYS A 53 -1.37 15.05 10.60
C LYS A 53 -1.45 14.04 9.45
N ALA A 54 -0.61 14.25 8.43
CA ALA A 54 -0.47 13.31 7.33
C ALA A 54 0.19 12.01 7.85
N ARG A 55 -0.50 10.88 7.66
CA ARG A 55 -0.02 9.54 7.99
C ARG A 55 0.03 8.73 6.70
N SER A 56 1.20 8.19 6.40
CA SER A 56 1.40 7.28 5.27
C SER A 56 1.40 5.83 5.76
N LEU A 57 0.63 4.96 5.12
CA LEU A 57 0.64 3.52 5.36
C LEU A 57 1.50 2.79 4.32
N GLY A 58 1.75 1.50 4.55
CA GLY A 58 2.42 0.60 3.60
C GLY A 58 1.45 0.03 2.56
N PHE A 59 0.57 0.88 2.03
CA PHE A 59 -0.34 0.53 0.96
C PHE A 59 -0.11 1.49 -0.21
N TYR A 60 -0.28 1.00 -1.43
CA TYR A 60 -0.10 1.77 -2.65
C TYR A 60 -1.34 1.63 -3.53
N SER A 61 -1.68 2.68 -4.28
CA SER A 61 -2.81 2.64 -5.19
C SER A 61 -2.53 1.63 -6.29
N ALA A 62 -3.57 0.93 -6.73
CA ALA A 62 -3.49 0.14 -7.95
C ALA A 62 -3.26 1.09 -9.14
N PRO A 63 -2.36 0.75 -10.07
CA PRO A 63 -2.22 1.51 -11.31
C PRO A 63 -3.51 1.38 -12.13
N VAL A 64 -4.08 2.53 -12.51
CA VAL A 64 -5.36 2.59 -13.23
C VAL A 64 -5.27 1.95 -14.61
N GLU A 65 -4.10 2.02 -15.25
CA GLU A 65 -3.81 1.40 -16.55
C GLU A 65 -3.77 -0.13 -16.45
N ASP A 66 -3.29 -0.72 -15.36
CA ASP A 66 -3.35 -2.18 -15.20
C ASP A 66 -4.75 -2.66 -14.77
N MET A 67 -5.55 -1.80 -14.12
CA MET A 67 -6.89 -2.16 -13.63
C MET A 67 -7.87 -2.54 -14.74
N GLU A 68 -7.65 -2.08 -15.97
CA GLU A 68 -8.46 -2.47 -17.13
C GLU A 68 -8.20 -3.91 -17.58
N SER A 69 -7.09 -4.52 -17.17
CA SER A 69 -6.67 -5.87 -17.55
C SER A 69 -6.35 -6.76 -16.36
N ALA A 70 -7.16 -7.81 -16.16
CA ALA A 70 -6.93 -8.79 -15.09
C ALA A 70 -5.53 -9.46 -15.18
N ARG A 71 -4.98 -9.61 -16.39
CA ARG A 71 -3.62 -10.15 -16.60
C ARG A 71 -2.53 -9.21 -16.07
N GLU A 72 -2.73 -7.91 -16.19
CA GLU A 72 -1.76 -6.89 -15.76
C GLU A 72 -1.90 -6.62 -14.25
N MET A 73 -3.11 -6.73 -13.70
CA MET A 73 -3.33 -6.74 -12.25
C MET A 73 -2.81 -7.99 -11.52
N ALA A 74 -2.64 -9.12 -12.22
CA ALA A 74 -2.16 -10.37 -11.61
C ALA A 74 -0.78 -10.25 -10.92
N PRO A 75 0.28 -9.69 -11.55
CA PRO A 75 1.57 -9.48 -10.88
C PRO A 75 1.45 -8.56 -9.67
N TRP A 76 0.64 -7.50 -9.74
CA TRP A 76 0.40 -6.60 -8.61
C TRP A 76 -0.25 -7.30 -7.41
N ALA A 77 -1.27 -8.13 -7.66
CA ALA A 77 -1.90 -8.94 -6.63
C ALA A 77 -0.92 -9.97 -6.03
N HIS A 78 -0.06 -10.57 -6.86
CA HIS A 78 0.96 -11.50 -6.40
C HIS A 78 1.99 -10.80 -5.50
N LEU A 79 2.48 -9.61 -5.87
CA LEU A 79 3.36 -8.80 -5.04
C LEU A 79 2.69 -8.48 -3.69
N ALA A 80 1.42 -8.09 -3.69
CA ALA A 80 0.68 -7.82 -2.47
C ALA A 80 0.54 -9.06 -1.56
N LEU A 81 0.31 -10.22 -2.17
CA LEU A 81 0.29 -11.50 -1.45
C LEU A 81 1.66 -11.83 -0.84
N GLN A 82 2.76 -11.64 -1.59
CA GLN A 82 4.12 -11.83 -1.09
C GLN A 82 4.39 -10.94 0.13
N ALA A 83 3.98 -9.67 0.10
CA ALA A 83 4.10 -8.78 1.25
C ALA A 83 3.21 -9.19 2.44
N ALA A 84 2.00 -9.70 2.18
CA ALA A 84 1.13 -10.20 3.24
C ALA A 84 1.72 -11.44 3.92
N ILE A 85 2.27 -12.39 3.13
CA ILE A 85 2.99 -13.56 3.64
C ILE A 85 4.22 -13.13 4.45
N ALA A 86 5.02 -12.21 3.90
CA ALA A 86 6.21 -11.70 4.58
C ALA A 86 5.90 -10.98 5.90
N ALA A 87 4.70 -10.38 6.02
CA ALA A 87 4.22 -9.78 7.26
C ALA A 87 3.66 -10.80 8.27
N ARG A 88 3.16 -11.95 7.80
CA ARG A 88 2.72 -13.08 8.66
C ARG A 88 3.89 -13.84 9.25
N GLN A 89 4.97 -13.96 8.48
CA GLN A 89 6.24 -14.42 8.98
C GLN A 89 6.75 -13.35 9.97
N PRO A 90 7.08 -13.67 11.23
CA PRO A 90 7.66 -12.72 12.16
C PRO A 90 9.11 -12.41 11.73
N LYS A 91 9.28 -11.65 10.64
CA LYS A 91 10.56 -11.10 10.25
C LYS A 91 10.83 -9.90 11.15
N LYS A 92 11.77 -10.10 12.08
CA LYS A 92 12.42 -9.10 12.95
C LYS A 92 12.27 -7.69 12.38
N ALA A 93 11.49 -6.87 13.09
CA ALA A 93 11.28 -5.46 12.83
C ALA A 93 12.60 -4.79 12.39
N HIS A 94 12.71 -4.46 11.10
CA HIS A 94 13.75 -3.55 10.67
C HIS A 94 13.32 -2.14 11.10
N PRO A 95 14.08 -1.48 11.98
CA PRO A 95 13.74 -0.15 12.48
C PRO A 95 13.67 0.81 11.30
N MET A 96 12.47 1.33 11.04
CA MET A 96 12.23 2.33 10.03
C MET A 96 13.02 3.59 10.40
N LYS A 97 14.14 3.82 9.71
CA LYS A 97 14.99 5.00 9.84
C LYS A 97 14.11 6.26 9.76
N LYS A 98 14.10 7.03 10.86
CA LYS A 98 13.58 8.40 10.94
C LYS A 98 14.24 9.22 9.83
N LYS A 99 13.46 9.67 8.82
CA LYS A 99 13.92 10.79 7.98
C LYS A 99 13.64 12.07 8.75
N GLN A 100 14.73 12.53 9.35
CA GLN A 100 14.97 13.79 10.02
C GLN A 100 14.46 14.97 9.18
N THR A 101 13.62 15.78 9.81
CA THR A 101 13.31 17.16 9.41
C THR A 101 14.62 17.91 9.20
N SER A 102 14.83 18.44 7.99
CA SER A 102 15.83 19.48 7.75
C SER A 102 15.08 20.78 7.50
N GLU A 103 14.93 21.54 8.59
CA GLU A 103 14.60 22.96 8.60
C GLU A 103 15.85 23.72 8.14
N GLY A 104 15.75 24.50 7.05
CA GLY A 104 16.79 25.45 6.61
C GLY A 104 16.10 26.81 6.50
N LYS A 105 16.33 27.69 7.48
CA LYS A 105 17.34 28.75 7.56
C LYS A 105 17.06 29.93 6.63
#